data_AF-A0A6J2D044-F1
#
_entry.id   AF-A0A6J2D044-F1
#
_cell.length_a   1.000
_cell.length_b   1.000
_cell.length_c   1.000
_cell.angle_alpha   90.00
_cell.angle_beta   90.00
_cell.angle_gamma   90.00
#
_symmetry.space_group_name_H-M   'P 1'
#
loop_
_entity.id
_entity.type
_entity.pdbx_description
1 polymer ?
#
loop_
_entity_poly.entity_id
_entity_poly.type
_entity_poly.pdbx_seq_one_letter_code
_entity_poly.pdbx_strand_id
1 'polypeptide(L)'
;MAQVEKRGGLLRKSSASKKPLKEKVVLMYDEIFMTEDPSKCSPRFWEELFLMKVNLEYLEGKLESLDGEELMKIKDNINCLFQHCIQALGEEHPIRVVNALQTLCALIRGVHQKNKSTSGFDIINMLMGFDKAELCMKNLMESLDSLLCAEGSESLKSLCLKLLLCLVTVTDNISQNTILEYVMINSIFEAILQILSHPPSRREHGYDAVVLLALLVNYRKYESHPEMGLVTTPVGPVPATPATPLGTTPPSSDVISSVELPLDADVQTSNLLITFLKYSSIVMQDTKDEHRLHSGKLCLIILTCIAEDQYANAFLHDDNMNFRVNLHRMPMRHRKKAADKNLPCRPLVCAVLDLMVEFIVTHMMKEFPMDLYVRCIQVVHKLLCYQKKCRVRLHYTWRELWSALINLLKFLMSNETVLLAKHNIFTLALMIVNLFNMFITYGDTFLPTPSSYDELYYEIIRMHQSFDNLYSMVLRLSTNAGQWKEAASKVTHALVNIRAIINHFNPKIESYAAVNHISQLSEEQVLEVVRANYDTLTLKLQDGLDQYERYSEQHKEAAFFKELVRSISTNVRRNLAFHTLSQEVLLKEFSTIS
;
A
#
# COMPACT_ATOMS: atom_id res chain seq x y z
N MET A 1 -65.41 -33.48 37.38
CA MET A 1 -65.59 -34.88 37.80
C MET A 1 -66.24 -35.66 36.67
N ALA A 2 -65.46 -36.48 35.95
CA ALA A 2 -65.87 -37.75 35.32
C ALA A 2 -64.64 -38.34 34.61
N GLN A 3 -64.13 -39.43 35.18
CA GLN A 3 -62.98 -40.21 34.70
C GLN A 3 -63.42 -41.33 33.74
N VAL A 4 -62.62 -41.48 32.68
CA VAL A 4 -61.99 -42.73 32.16
C VAL A 4 -62.83 -43.99 31.88
N GLU A 5 -62.70 -44.51 30.64
CA GLU A 5 -62.42 -45.95 30.43
C GLU A 5 -61.68 -46.23 29.10
N LYS A 6 -60.66 -47.09 29.17
CA LYS A 6 -59.79 -47.57 28.07
C LYS A 6 -60.41 -48.80 27.38
N ARG A 7 -60.17 -48.99 26.08
CA ARG A 7 -59.88 -50.33 25.51
C ARG A 7 -59.19 -50.32 24.14
N GLY A 8 -57.95 -50.83 24.16
CA GLY A 8 -57.27 -51.69 23.17
C GLY A 8 -57.36 -51.44 21.66
N GLY A 9 -56.21 -51.15 21.04
CA GLY A 9 -55.94 -51.38 19.62
C GLY A 9 -54.44 -51.52 19.35
N LEU A 10 -54.03 -52.63 18.72
CA LEU A 10 -52.66 -53.08 18.53
C LEU A 10 -51.73 -52.05 17.86
N LEU A 11 -50.56 -51.81 18.46
CA LEU A 11 -49.44 -51.10 17.82
C LEU A 11 -48.77 -51.99 16.77
N ARG A 12 -49.07 -51.74 15.50
CA ARG A 12 -48.27 -52.21 14.35
C ARG A 12 -47.03 -51.32 14.26
N LYS A 13 -45.85 -51.88 14.50
CA LYS A 13 -44.55 -51.22 14.27
C LYS A 13 -44.48 -50.73 12.82
N SER A 14 -44.54 -49.42 12.61
CA SER A 14 -44.21 -48.80 11.33
C SER A 14 -42.70 -48.72 11.19
N SER A 15 -42.22 -49.43 10.17
CA SER A 15 -40.85 -49.49 9.70
C SER A 15 -40.29 -48.13 9.22
N ALA A 16 -39.00 -47.97 9.48
CA ALA A 16 -38.01 -47.23 8.71
C ALA A 16 -38.06 -45.69 8.72
N SER A 17 -37.05 -45.12 9.38
CA SER A 17 -36.52 -43.78 9.17
C SER A 17 -36.32 -43.51 7.67
N LYS A 18 -37.13 -42.64 7.07
CA LYS A 18 -36.82 -42.07 5.76
C LYS A 18 -35.54 -41.25 5.93
N LYS A 19 -34.41 -41.73 5.38
CA LYS A 19 -33.21 -40.92 5.19
C LYS A 19 -33.60 -39.67 4.40
N PRO A 20 -33.11 -38.47 4.76
CA PRO A 20 -33.39 -37.26 3.99
C PRO A 20 -32.91 -37.45 2.54
N LEU A 21 -33.71 -36.97 1.58
CA LEU A 21 -33.34 -36.96 0.16
C LEU A 21 -32.10 -36.08 -0.01
N LYS A 22 -30.97 -36.70 -0.37
CA LYS A 22 -29.73 -35.98 -0.72
C LYS A 22 -29.69 -35.69 -2.22
N GLU A 23 -29.11 -34.56 -2.61
CA GLU A 23 -28.82 -34.24 -4.00
C GLU A 23 -27.87 -35.27 -4.62
N LYS A 24 -28.00 -35.57 -5.93
CA LYS A 24 -27.14 -36.56 -6.60
C LYS A 24 -25.65 -36.20 -6.50
N VAL A 25 -25.31 -34.92 -6.64
CA VAL A 25 -23.92 -34.44 -6.50
C VAL A 25 -23.34 -34.72 -5.12
N VAL A 26 -24.15 -34.59 -4.07
CA VAL A 26 -23.74 -34.87 -2.69
C VAL A 26 -23.49 -36.37 -2.49
N LEU A 27 -24.30 -37.24 -3.11
CA LEU A 27 -24.08 -38.68 -3.08
C LEU A 27 -22.78 -39.08 -3.79
N MET A 28 -22.49 -38.47 -4.94
CA MET A 28 -21.23 -38.72 -5.65
C MET A 28 -20.02 -38.19 -4.86
N TYR A 29 -20.13 -37.05 -4.18
CA TYR A 29 -19.09 -36.63 -3.23
C TYR A 29 -18.91 -37.64 -2.10
N ASP A 30 -20.00 -38.15 -1.50
CA ASP A 30 -19.92 -39.18 -0.47
C ASP A 30 -19.14 -40.41 -0.95
N GLU A 31 -19.30 -40.83 -2.20
CA GLU A 31 -18.55 -41.94 -2.82
C GLU A 31 -17.05 -41.61 -2.95
N ILE A 32 -16.68 -40.39 -3.33
CA ILE A 32 -15.27 -39.94 -3.38
C ILE A 32 -14.63 -39.98 -1.98
N PHE A 33 -15.39 -39.63 -0.95
CA PHE A 33 -14.95 -39.64 0.45
C PHE A 33 -14.97 -41.04 1.11
N MET A 34 -15.24 -42.10 0.36
CA MET A 34 -15.00 -43.49 0.78
C MET A 34 -13.56 -43.92 0.46
N THR A 35 -13.12 -45.07 0.97
CA THR A 35 -11.77 -45.61 0.71
C THR A 35 -11.63 -46.29 -0.66
N GLU A 36 -12.74 -46.65 -1.29
CA GLU A 36 -12.73 -47.28 -2.60
C GLU A 36 -12.78 -46.22 -3.71
N ASP A 37 -12.16 -46.51 -4.84
CA ASP A 37 -12.17 -45.64 -6.01
C ASP A 37 -13.53 -45.75 -6.72
N PRO A 38 -14.32 -44.67 -6.79
CA PRO A 38 -15.68 -44.69 -7.34
C PRO A 38 -15.70 -44.99 -8.86
N SER A 39 -14.61 -44.70 -9.57
CA SER A 39 -14.51 -44.93 -11.01
C SER A 39 -14.45 -46.41 -11.39
N LYS A 40 -14.04 -47.28 -10.45
CA LYS A 40 -14.04 -48.74 -10.64
C LYS A 40 -15.45 -49.32 -10.73
N CYS A 41 -16.38 -48.73 -9.98
CA CYS A 41 -17.78 -49.15 -9.99
C CYS A 41 -18.58 -48.48 -11.11
N SER A 42 -18.14 -47.31 -11.60
CA SER A 42 -18.83 -46.55 -12.63
C SER A 42 -17.86 -45.83 -13.59
N PRO A 43 -17.66 -46.34 -14.83
CA PRO A 43 -16.62 -45.82 -15.73
C PRO A 43 -16.88 -44.38 -16.24
N ARG A 44 -18.14 -43.89 -16.15
CA ARG A 44 -18.54 -42.52 -16.53
C ARG A 44 -18.72 -41.59 -15.33
N PHE A 45 -18.22 -41.98 -14.15
CA PHE A 45 -18.39 -41.23 -12.90
C PHE A 45 -18.00 -39.75 -13.03
N TRP A 46 -16.79 -39.47 -13.53
CA TRP A 46 -16.26 -38.12 -13.62
C TRP A 46 -17.02 -37.26 -14.64
N GLU A 47 -17.41 -37.84 -15.78
CA GLU A 47 -18.21 -37.16 -16.80
C GLU A 47 -19.58 -36.74 -16.26
N GLU A 48 -20.22 -37.58 -15.43
CA GLU A 48 -21.48 -37.25 -14.77
C GLU A 48 -21.30 -36.20 -13.67
N LEU A 49 -20.21 -36.29 -12.89
CA LEU A 49 -19.91 -35.36 -11.81
C LEU A 49 -19.78 -33.92 -12.33
N PHE A 50 -18.97 -33.71 -13.38
CA PHE A 50 -18.70 -32.36 -13.90
C PHE A 50 -19.86 -31.75 -14.70
N LEU A 51 -20.91 -32.51 -15.00
CA LEU A 51 -22.16 -31.97 -15.56
C LEU A 51 -23.09 -31.42 -14.47
N MET A 52 -22.92 -31.84 -13.22
CA MET A 52 -23.76 -31.39 -12.12
C MET A 52 -23.24 -30.11 -11.47
N LYS A 53 -24.17 -29.29 -10.97
CA LYS A 53 -23.85 -28.09 -10.20
C LYS A 53 -23.04 -28.46 -8.96
N VAL A 54 -21.90 -27.80 -8.79
CA VAL A 54 -21.01 -27.99 -7.63
C VAL A 54 -21.71 -27.54 -6.35
N ASN A 55 -21.68 -28.40 -5.33
CA ASN A 55 -22.12 -28.06 -3.98
C ASN A 55 -20.88 -27.71 -3.13
N LEU A 56 -20.43 -26.46 -3.23
CA LEU A 56 -19.21 -25.94 -2.59
C LEU A 56 -19.26 -26.09 -1.06
N GLU A 57 -20.40 -25.75 -0.45
CA GLU A 57 -20.58 -25.81 1.01
C GLU A 57 -20.42 -27.23 1.53
N TYR A 58 -21.00 -28.21 0.82
CA TYR A 58 -20.85 -29.62 1.18
C TYR A 58 -19.39 -30.08 1.04
N LEU A 59 -18.75 -29.78 -0.09
CA LEU A 59 -17.40 -30.26 -0.37
C LEU A 59 -16.37 -29.68 0.60
N GLU A 60 -16.41 -28.36 0.83
CA GLU A 60 -15.54 -27.68 1.80
C GLU A 60 -15.81 -28.16 3.24
N GLY A 61 -17.09 -28.20 3.66
CA GLY A 61 -17.45 -28.62 5.00
C GLY A 61 -17.14 -30.10 5.29
N LYS A 62 -17.26 -30.97 4.27
CA LYS A 62 -16.88 -32.38 4.39
C LYS A 62 -15.37 -32.52 4.58
N LEU A 63 -14.55 -31.82 3.79
CA LEU A 63 -13.09 -31.80 3.94
C LEU A 63 -12.64 -31.26 5.30
N GLU A 64 -13.32 -30.23 5.81
CA GLU A 64 -13.04 -29.68 7.14
C GLU A 64 -13.35 -30.69 8.26
N SER A 65 -14.41 -31.49 8.10
CA SER A 65 -14.87 -32.45 9.11
C SER A 65 -13.99 -33.69 9.28
N LEU A 66 -13.22 -34.07 8.25
CA LEU A 66 -12.39 -35.27 8.26
C LEU A 66 -11.18 -35.10 9.17
N ASP A 67 -10.78 -36.12 9.92
CA ASP A 67 -9.52 -36.09 10.67
C ASP A 67 -8.29 -36.37 9.79
N GLY A 68 -7.08 -36.25 10.37
CA GLY A 68 -5.83 -36.45 9.61
C GLY A 68 -5.64 -37.89 9.11
N GLU A 69 -6.12 -38.89 9.83
CA GLU A 69 -5.99 -40.30 9.43
C GLU A 69 -7.01 -40.68 8.36
N GLU A 70 -8.25 -40.20 8.48
CA GLU A 70 -9.30 -40.34 7.48
C GLU A 70 -8.91 -39.67 6.18
N LEU A 71 -8.34 -38.46 6.24
CA LEU A 71 -7.88 -37.73 5.08
C LEU A 71 -6.76 -38.49 4.34
N MET A 72 -5.84 -39.13 5.06
CA MET A 72 -4.79 -39.95 4.45
C MET A 72 -5.34 -41.21 3.77
N LYS A 73 -6.43 -41.81 4.29
CA LYS A 73 -7.07 -42.99 3.67
C LYS A 73 -7.75 -42.69 2.35
N ILE A 74 -8.22 -41.46 2.15
CA ILE A 74 -8.94 -41.02 0.95
C ILE A 74 -8.09 -40.12 0.04
N LYS A 75 -6.81 -39.96 0.38
CA LYS A 75 -5.86 -39.12 -0.34
C LYS A 75 -5.81 -39.44 -1.83
N ASP A 76 -5.76 -40.71 -2.19
CA ASP A 76 -5.69 -41.14 -3.59
C ASP A 76 -6.95 -40.72 -4.36
N ASN A 77 -8.13 -40.78 -3.73
CA ASN A 77 -9.39 -40.31 -4.32
C ASN A 77 -9.39 -38.79 -4.53
N ILE A 78 -8.82 -38.02 -3.58
CA ILE A 78 -8.66 -36.56 -3.72
C ILE A 78 -7.67 -36.24 -4.85
N ASN A 79 -6.56 -36.98 -4.96
CA ASN A 79 -5.60 -36.84 -6.05
C ASN A 79 -6.24 -37.14 -7.41
N CYS A 80 -7.06 -38.20 -7.51
CA CYS A 80 -7.82 -38.52 -8.72
C CYS A 80 -8.82 -37.42 -9.07
N LEU A 81 -9.61 -36.92 -8.11
CA LEU A 81 -10.55 -35.83 -8.35
C LEU A 81 -9.83 -34.57 -8.84
N PHE A 82 -8.71 -34.19 -8.22
CA PHE A 82 -7.91 -33.02 -8.64
C PHE A 82 -7.38 -33.20 -10.07
N GLN A 83 -6.85 -34.38 -10.40
CA GLN A 83 -6.34 -34.70 -11.73
C GLN A 83 -7.46 -34.65 -12.79
N HIS A 84 -8.63 -35.21 -12.50
CA HIS A 84 -9.77 -35.17 -13.43
C HIS A 84 -10.36 -33.77 -13.59
N CYS A 85 -10.31 -32.92 -12.56
CA CYS A 85 -10.67 -31.52 -12.71
C CYS A 85 -9.76 -30.83 -13.73
N ILE A 86 -8.44 -31.06 -13.67
CA ILE A 86 -7.49 -30.47 -14.64
C ILE A 86 -7.75 -30.97 -16.06
N GLN A 87 -8.03 -32.26 -16.23
CA GLN A 87 -8.39 -32.81 -17.54
C GLN A 87 -9.65 -32.15 -18.11
N ALA A 88 -10.66 -31.93 -17.27
CA ALA A 88 -11.90 -31.26 -17.66
C ALA A 88 -11.71 -29.79 -18.06
N LEU A 89 -10.60 -29.13 -17.69
CA LEU A 89 -10.29 -27.76 -18.14
C LEU A 89 -9.91 -27.69 -19.62
N GLY A 90 -9.40 -28.78 -20.19
CA GLY A 90 -9.06 -28.88 -21.61
C GLY A 90 -10.21 -29.33 -22.50
N GLU A 91 -11.40 -29.56 -21.92
CA GLU A 91 -12.59 -29.96 -22.68
C GLU A 91 -13.32 -28.74 -23.27
N GLU A 92 -13.96 -28.91 -24.43
CA GLU A 92 -14.74 -27.86 -25.08
C GLU A 92 -16.04 -27.52 -24.34
N HIS A 93 -16.49 -28.37 -23.41
CA HIS A 93 -17.80 -28.23 -22.77
C HIS A 93 -17.76 -27.20 -21.62
N PRO A 94 -18.35 -26.00 -21.77
CA PRO A 94 -18.12 -24.89 -20.84
C PRO A 94 -18.61 -25.17 -19.41
N ILE A 95 -19.73 -25.89 -19.25
CA ILE A 95 -20.25 -26.26 -17.92
C ILE A 95 -19.25 -27.15 -17.16
N ARG A 96 -18.56 -28.06 -17.85
CA ARG A 96 -17.59 -28.96 -17.21
C ARG A 96 -16.37 -28.19 -16.76
N VAL A 97 -15.87 -27.28 -17.60
CA VAL A 97 -14.76 -26.38 -17.25
C VAL A 97 -15.10 -25.54 -16.01
N VAL A 98 -16.29 -24.92 -15.98
CA VAL A 98 -16.76 -24.12 -14.82
C VAL A 98 -16.84 -24.97 -13.56
N ASN A 99 -17.51 -26.12 -13.61
CA ASN A 99 -17.68 -26.98 -12.45
C ASN A 99 -16.35 -27.57 -11.97
N ALA A 100 -15.43 -27.87 -12.88
CA ALA A 100 -14.08 -28.31 -12.56
C ALA A 100 -13.28 -27.21 -11.85
N LEU A 101 -13.30 -25.96 -12.35
CA LEU A 101 -12.65 -24.82 -11.70
C LEU A 101 -13.22 -24.55 -10.29
N GLN A 102 -14.55 -24.60 -10.14
CA GLN A 102 -15.21 -24.45 -8.84
C GLN A 102 -14.82 -25.58 -7.87
N THR A 103 -14.75 -26.81 -8.36
CA THR A 103 -14.33 -27.97 -7.56
C THR A 103 -12.87 -27.85 -7.12
N LEU A 104 -11.96 -27.41 -8.00
CA LEU A 104 -10.55 -27.13 -7.66
C LEU A 104 -10.43 -26.10 -6.54
N CYS A 105 -11.20 -25.01 -6.62
CA CYS A 105 -11.20 -23.97 -5.59
C CYS A 105 -11.64 -24.53 -4.22
N ALA A 106 -12.71 -25.32 -4.19
CA ALA A 106 -13.21 -25.95 -2.97
C ALA A 106 -12.21 -26.96 -2.38
N LEU A 107 -11.52 -27.75 -3.22
CA LEU A 107 -10.49 -28.68 -2.76
C LEU A 107 -9.32 -27.94 -2.09
N ILE A 108 -8.77 -26.92 -2.75
CA ILE A 108 -7.65 -26.12 -2.24
C ILE A 108 -8.02 -25.46 -0.90
N ARG A 109 -9.23 -24.91 -0.82
CA ARG A 109 -9.74 -24.26 0.40
C ARG A 109 -9.99 -25.25 1.53
N GLY A 110 -10.64 -26.37 1.25
CA GLY A 110 -10.91 -27.42 2.24
C GLY A 110 -9.61 -27.99 2.83
N VAL A 111 -8.62 -28.26 1.97
CA VAL A 111 -7.29 -28.74 2.42
C VAL A 111 -6.55 -27.67 3.24
N HIS A 112 -6.59 -26.40 2.83
CA HIS A 112 -6.01 -25.30 3.61
C HIS A 112 -6.61 -25.20 5.02
N GLN A 113 -7.95 -25.22 5.12
CA GLN A 113 -8.63 -25.09 6.41
C GLN A 113 -8.25 -26.19 7.40
N LYS A 114 -7.99 -27.40 6.90
CA LYS A 114 -7.52 -28.53 7.70
C LYS A 114 -6.06 -28.38 8.15
N ASN A 115 -5.21 -27.82 7.29
CA ASN A 115 -3.76 -27.74 7.48
C ASN A 115 -3.26 -26.39 8.03
N LYS A 116 -4.07 -25.68 8.83
CA LYS A 116 -3.69 -24.37 9.42
C LYS A 116 -2.39 -24.39 10.26
N SER A 117 -1.85 -25.57 10.59
CA SER A 117 -0.63 -25.78 11.36
C SER A 117 0.54 -26.41 10.58
N THR A 118 0.38 -26.73 9.30
CA THR A 118 1.30 -27.62 8.57
C THR A 118 2.04 -26.91 7.42
N SER A 119 3.25 -27.38 7.10
CA SER A 119 4.11 -26.84 6.03
C SER A 119 3.49 -27.01 4.64
N GLY A 120 3.82 -26.14 3.66
CA GLY A 120 3.26 -26.20 2.30
C GLY A 120 3.46 -27.53 1.57
N PHE A 121 4.45 -28.34 1.96
CA PHE A 121 4.71 -29.67 1.41
C PHE A 121 3.55 -30.66 1.62
N ASP A 122 2.84 -30.56 2.74
CA ASP A 122 1.72 -31.44 3.05
C ASP A 122 0.50 -31.15 2.16
N ILE A 123 0.35 -29.90 1.72
CA ILE A 123 -0.74 -29.47 0.82
C ILE A 123 -0.56 -30.08 -0.57
N ILE A 124 0.66 -30.04 -1.12
CA ILE A 124 0.96 -30.65 -2.43
C ILE A 124 0.70 -32.16 -2.38
N ASN A 125 1.23 -32.83 -1.36
CA ASN A 125 1.03 -34.27 -1.19
C ASN A 125 -0.46 -34.61 -1.12
N MET A 126 -1.23 -33.79 -0.39
CA MET A 126 -2.66 -34.01 -0.21
C MET A 126 -3.47 -33.79 -1.49
N LEU A 127 -3.14 -32.77 -2.30
CA LEU A 127 -3.91 -32.42 -3.49
C LEU A 127 -3.57 -33.28 -4.71
N MET A 128 -2.29 -33.57 -4.95
CA MET A 128 -1.85 -34.21 -6.19
C MET A 128 -0.79 -35.31 -6.03
N GLY A 129 -0.25 -35.49 -4.82
CA GLY A 129 0.86 -36.40 -4.55
C GLY A 129 2.19 -35.89 -5.12
N PHE A 130 3.31 -36.22 -4.48
CA PHE A 130 4.63 -35.71 -4.89
C PHE A 130 5.06 -36.19 -6.28
N ASP A 131 4.80 -37.47 -6.59
CA ASP A 131 5.29 -38.10 -7.82
C ASP A 131 4.72 -37.48 -9.11
N LYS A 132 3.50 -36.94 -9.03
CA LYS A 132 2.78 -36.36 -10.16
C LYS A 132 2.66 -34.83 -10.08
N ALA A 133 3.18 -34.19 -9.02
CA ALA A 133 2.96 -32.78 -8.76
C ALA A 133 3.42 -31.87 -9.90
N GLU A 134 4.60 -32.14 -10.45
CA GLU A 134 5.19 -31.34 -11.53
C GLU A 134 4.34 -31.36 -12.80
N LEU A 135 3.98 -32.56 -13.28
CA LEU A 135 3.14 -32.72 -14.47
C LEU A 135 1.73 -32.15 -14.24
N CYS A 136 1.16 -32.38 -13.06
CA CYS A 136 -0.15 -31.90 -12.67
C CYS A 136 -0.21 -30.36 -12.68
N MET A 137 0.75 -29.71 -12.03
CA MET A 137 0.84 -28.25 -12.00
C MET A 137 1.14 -27.67 -13.38
N LYS A 138 2.01 -28.30 -14.18
CA LYS A 138 2.27 -27.85 -15.56
C LYS A 138 0.97 -27.81 -16.37
N ASN A 139 0.22 -28.91 -16.39
CA ASN A 139 -1.05 -28.99 -17.14
C ASN A 139 -2.10 -28.00 -16.62
N LEU A 140 -2.17 -27.80 -15.30
CA LEU A 140 -3.06 -26.81 -14.70
C LEU A 140 -2.70 -25.39 -15.16
N MET A 141 -1.42 -25.02 -15.11
CA MET A 141 -0.95 -23.69 -15.49
C MET A 141 -1.14 -23.43 -16.99
N GLU A 142 -0.83 -24.40 -17.86
CA GLU A 142 -1.09 -24.31 -19.31
C GLU A 142 -2.59 -24.16 -19.62
N SER A 143 -3.46 -24.89 -18.91
CA SER A 143 -4.91 -24.77 -19.07
C SER A 143 -5.41 -23.39 -18.64
N LEU A 144 -4.93 -22.87 -17.50
CA LEU A 144 -5.31 -21.55 -17.01
C LEU A 144 -4.80 -20.42 -17.91
N ASP A 145 -3.58 -20.54 -18.44
CA ASP A 145 -3.04 -19.58 -19.40
C ASP A 145 -3.92 -19.52 -20.66
N SER A 146 -4.24 -20.69 -21.25
CA SER A 146 -5.15 -20.78 -22.40
C SER A 146 -6.52 -20.14 -22.13
N LEU A 147 -7.13 -20.44 -20.98
CA LEU A 147 -8.44 -19.89 -20.59
C LEU A 147 -8.42 -18.38 -20.34
N LEU A 148 -7.31 -17.83 -19.83
CA LEU A 148 -7.15 -16.39 -19.60
C LEU A 148 -6.88 -15.62 -20.91
N CYS A 149 -6.12 -16.24 -21.81
CA CYS A 149 -5.76 -15.68 -23.12
C CYS A 149 -6.89 -15.81 -24.16
N ALA A 150 -7.81 -16.75 -23.97
CA ALA A 150 -8.92 -16.99 -24.89
C ALA A 150 -9.82 -15.77 -25.07
N GLU A 151 -10.25 -15.55 -26.32
CA GLU A 151 -11.36 -14.65 -26.63
C GLU A 151 -12.67 -15.33 -26.17
N GLY A 152 -13.09 -15.06 -24.93
CA GLY A 152 -14.18 -15.78 -24.30
C GLY A 152 -14.86 -15.04 -23.16
N SER A 153 -15.63 -15.78 -22.37
CA SER A 153 -16.41 -15.32 -21.22
C SER A 153 -15.54 -14.67 -20.13
N GLU A 154 -15.79 -13.40 -19.80
CA GLU A 154 -15.12 -12.70 -18.68
C GLU A 154 -15.44 -13.40 -17.34
N SER A 155 -16.61 -14.01 -17.22
CA SER A 155 -16.96 -14.86 -16.08
C SER A 155 -16.00 -16.05 -15.90
N LEU A 156 -15.51 -16.65 -16.99
CA LEU A 156 -14.53 -17.72 -16.96
C LEU A 156 -13.14 -17.22 -16.55
N LYS A 157 -12.72 -16.05 -17.07
CA LYS A 157 -11.47 -15.38 -16.67
C LYS A 157 -11.47 -15.02 -15.19
N SER A 158 -12.60 -14.51 -14.67
CA SER A 158 -12.79 -14.26 -13.25
C SER A 158 -12.57 -15.53 -12.42
N LEU A 159 -13.14 -16.66 -12.84
CA LEU A 159 -12.99 -17.92 -12.12
C LEU A 159 -11.54 -18.45 -12.15
N CYS A 160 -10.84 -18.31 -13.28
CA CYS A 160 -9.43 -18.65 -13.40
C CYS A 160 -8.56 -17.80 -12.47
N LEU A 161 -8.77 -16.48 -12.43
CA LEU A 161 -8.05 -15.58 -11.53
C LEU A 161 -8.33 -15.91 -10.06
N LYS A 162 -9.57 -16.23 -9.71
CA LYS A 162 -9.92 -16.67 -8.35
C LYS A 162 -9.22 -17.97 -7.96
N LEU A 163 -9.12 -18.94 -8.88
CA LEU A 163 -8.36 -20.17 -8.63
C LEU A 163 -6.87 -19.88 -8.42
N LEU A 164 -6.27 -19.02 -9.25
CA LEU A 164 -4.88 -18.58 -9.09
C LEU A 164 -4.66 -17.89 -7.74
N LEU A 165 -5.54 -16.97 -7.35
CA LEU A 165 -5.49 -16.33 -6.03
C LEU A 165 -5.65 -17.35 -4.90
N CYS A 166 -6.51 -18.36 -5.04
CA CYS A 166 -6.61 -19.49 -4.11
C CYS A 166 -5.28 -20.25 -3.97
N LEU A 167 -4.62 -20.58 -5.07
CA LEU A 167 -3.32 -21.28 -5.08
C LEU A 167 -2.23 -20.45 -4.40
N VAL A 168 -2.11 -19.16 -4.76
CA VAL A 168 -1.08 -18.26 -4.24
C VAL A 168 -1.26 -17.98 -2.75
N THR A 169 -2.52 -17.93 -2.27
CA THR A 169 -2.85 -17.61 -0.88
C THR A 169 -3.16 -18.84 -0.02
N VAL A 170 -2.86 -20.05 -0.48
CA VAL A 170 -3.17 -21.30 0.24
C VAL A 170 -2.43 -21.46 1.58
N THR A 171 -1.39 -20.68 1.84
CA THR A 171 -0.69 -20.62 3.14
C THR A 171 -0.76 -19.22 3.73
N ASP A 172 -0.61 -19.10 5.04
CA ASP A 172 -0.59 -17.79 5.71
C ASP A 172 0.66 -16.98 5.35
N ASN A 173 1.80 -17.67 5.21
CA ASN A 173 3.04 -17.10 4.73
C ASN A 173 3.28 -17.52 3.29
N ILE A 174 3.24 -16.56 2.37
CA ILE A 174 3.43 -16.78 0.93
C ILE A 174 4.79 -17.42 0.65
N SER A 175 5.87 -17.04 1.36
CA SER A 175 7.20 -17.61 1.13
C SER A 175 7.30 -19.11 1.49
N GLN A 176 6.42 -19.59 2.36
CA GLN A 176 6.31 -21.01 2.71
C GLN A 176 5.40 -21.80 1.75
N ASN A 177 4.72 -21.11 0.82
CA ASN A 177 3.90 -21.75 -0.20
C ASN A 177 4.79 -22.37 -1.28
N THR A 178 5.01 -23.68 -1.21
CA THR A 178 5.78 -24.41 -2.22
C THR A 178 5.04 -24.56 -3.55
N ILE A 179 3.70 -24.42 -3.56
CA ILE A 179 2.92 -24.41 -4.82
C ILE A 179 3.37 -23.25 -5.73
N LEU A 180 3.82 -22.14 -5.15
CA LEU A 180 4.32 -21.00 -5.91
C LEU A 180 5.59 -21.29 -6.71
N GLU A 181 6.40 -22.28 -6.32
CA GLU A 181 7.54 -22.68 -7.13
C GLU A 181 7.06 -23.16 -8.52
N TYR A 182 6.01 -23.97 -8.58
CA TYR A 182 5.43 -24.46 -9.82
C TYR A 182 4.72 -23.36 -10.62
N VAL A 183 4.05 -22.42 -9.93
CA VAL A 183 3.40 -21.26 -10.58
C VAL A 183 4.43 -20.34 -11.23
N MET A 184 5.57 -20.12 -10.56
CA MET A 184 6.66 -19.28 -11.07
C MET A 184 7.41 -19.96 -12.24
N ILE A 185 7.54 -21.29 -12.23
CA ILE A 185 8.16 -22.06 -13.34
C ILE A 185 7.31 -21.99 -14.61
N ASN A 186 5.99 -22.21 -14.50
CA ASN A 186 5.06 -22.26 -15.63
C ASN A 186 4.40 -20.89 -15.89
N SER A 187 5.17 -19.81 -15.76
CA SER A 187 4.75 -18.40 -15.75
C SER A 187 3.44 -18.06 -16.48
N ILE A 188 2.48 -17.48 -15.74
CA ILE A 188 1.23 -16.88 -16.23
C ILE A 188 1.33 -15.37 -16.48
N PHE A 189 2.55 -14.83 -16.48
CA PHE A 189 2.77 -13.38 -16.55
C PHE A 189 2.16 -12.75 -17.80
N GLU A 190 2.31 -13.41 -18.96
CA GLU A 190 1.79 -12.90 -20.24
C GLU A 190 0.26 -12.84 -20.25
N ALA A 191 -0.43 -13.87 -19.75
CA ALA A 191 -1.88 -13.85 -19.60
C ALA A 191 -2.36 -12.68 -18.72
N ILE A 192 -1.68 -12.43 -17.59
CA ILE A 192 -2.03 -11.31 -16.71
C ILE A 192 -1.77 -9.96 -17.43
N LEU A 193 -0.65 -9.84 -18.14
CA LEU A 193 -0.33 -8.65 -18.93
C LEU A 193 -1.39 -8.39 -20.01
N GLN A 194 -1.87 -9.45 -20.68
CA GLN A 194 -2.95 -9.36 -21.65
C GLN A 194 -4.22 -8.81 -21.01
N ILE A 195 -4.64 -9.31 -19.84
CA ILE A 195 -5.81 -8.81 -19.10
C ILE A 195 -5.67 -7.32 -18.79
N LEU A 196 -4.49 -6.89 -18.32
CA LEU A 196 -4.23 -5.49 -17.98
C LEU A 196 -4.12 -4.58 -19.22
N SER A 197 -3.76 -5.14 -20.37
CA SER A 197 -3.62 -4.38 -21.62
C SER A 197 -4.97 -4.10 -22.27
N HIS A 198 -5.93 -5.02 -22.16
CA HIS A 198 -7.27 -4.88 -22.75
C HIS A 198 -8.21 -4.06 -21.84
N PRO A 199 -8.76 -2.92 -22.30
CA PRO A 199 -9.62 -2.06 -21.48
C PRO A 199 -10.84 -2.72 -20.81
N PRO A 200 -11.63 -3.61 -21.47
CA PRO A 200 -12.78 -4.24 -20.83
C PRO A 200 -12.35 -5.22 -19.73
N SER A 201 -11.44 -6.14 -20.04
CA SER A 201 -10.91 -7.10 -19.05
C SER A 201 -10.17 -6.39 -17.90
N ARG A 202 -9.45 -5.30 -18.16
CA ARG A 202 -8.82 -4.50 -17.09
C ARG A 202 -9.86 -3.89 -16.14
N ARG A 203 -11.03 -3.46 -16.63
CA ARG A 203 -12.09 -2.88 -15.78
C ARG A 203 -12.70 -3.93 -14.86
N GLU A 204 -12.88 -5.16 -15.35
CA GLU A 204 -13.53 -6.23 -14.60
C GLU A 204 -12.56 -7.01 -13.71
N HIS A 205 -11.36 -7.28 -14.21
CA HIS A 205 -10.40 -8.20 -13.60
C HIS A 205 -9.10 -7.54 -13.14
N GLY A 206 -8.91 -6.23 -13.41
CA GLY A 206 -7.66 -5.54 -13.13
C GLY A 206 -7.26 -5.55 -11.66
N TYR A 207 -8.23 -5.54 -10.73
CA TYR A 207 -7.93 -5.65 -9.30
C TYR A 207 -7.31 -7.01 -8.95
N ASP A 208 -7.96 -8.11 -9.33
CA ASP A 208 -7.49 -9.47 -9.06
C ASP A 208 -6.15 -9.75 -9.75
N ALA A 209 -5.98 -9.27 -10.98
CA ALA A 209 -4.74 -9.34 -11.75
C ALA A 209 -3.57 -8.63 -11.03
N VAL A 210 -3.77 -7.40 -10.57
CA VAL A 210 -2.73 -6.62 -9.85
C VAL A 210 -2.43 -7.24 -8.49
N VAL A 211 -3.44 -7.73 -7.76
CA VAL A 211 -3.23 -8.42 -6.49
C VAL A 211 -2.42 -9.71 -6.70
N LEU A 212 -2.76 -10.50 -7.72
CA LEU A 212 -2.02 -11.70 -8.07
C LEU A 212 -0.55 -11.40 -8.37
N LEU A 213 -0.27 -10.42 -9.24
CA LEU A 213 1.11 -9.99 -9.52
C LEU A 213 1.84 -9.51 -8.27
N ALA A 214 1.17 -8.72 -7.42
CA ALA A 214 1.76 -8.22 -6.18
C ALA A 214 2.16 -9.36 -5.24
N LEU A 215 1.32 -10.40 -5.11
CA LEU A 215 1.62 -11.57 -4.28
C LEU A 215 2.78 -12.39 -4.86
N LEU A 216 2.80 -12.61 -6.18
CA LEU A 216 3.85 -13.35 -6.88
C LEU A 216 5.22 -12.66 -6.76
N VAL A 217 5.29 -11.34 -6.96
CA VAL A 217 6.53 -10.56 -6.85
C VAL A 217 7.08 -10.55 -5.41
N ASN A 218 6.22 -10.74 -4.41
CA ASN A 218 6.64 -10.81 -3.00
C ASN A 218 7.02 -12.22 -2.53
N TYR A 219 6.88 -13.26 -3.36
CA TYR A 219 7.29 -14.62 -3.02
C TYR A 219 8.80 -14.71 -2.80
N ARG A 220 9.24 -15.15 -1.60
CA ARG A 220 10.66 -15.29 -1.20
C ARG A 220 11.54 -14.04 -1.36
N LYS A 221 10.95 -12.85 -1.56
CA LYS A 221 11.66 -11.58 -1.77
C LYS A 221 12.72 -11.26 -0.71
N TYR A 222 12.51 -11.71 0.52
CA TYR A 222 13.40 -11.46 1.67
C TYR A 222 14.16 -12.70 2.18
N GLU A 223 14.07 -13.84 1.50
CA GLU A 223 14.75 -15.08 1.90
C GLU A 223 16.08 -15.29 1.16
N SER A 224 16.29 -14.59 0.05
CA SER A 224 17.49 -14.69 -0.80
C SER A 224 18.74 -13.98 -0.25
N HIS A 225 18.65 -13.31 0.90
CA HIS A 225 19.81 -12.70 1.57
C HIS A 225 19.92 -13.21 3.00
N PRO A 226 20.84 -14.16 3.27
CA PRO A 226 21.24 -14.45 4.64
C PRO A 226 21.75 -13.17 5.30
N GLU A 227 21.35 -12.94 6.54
CA GLU A 227 21.90 -11.91 7.42
C GLU A 227 23.41 -12.14 7.60
N MET A 228 24.23 -11.67 6.66
CA MET A 228 25.67 -11.52 6.89
C MET A 228 25.89 -10.25 7.71
N GLY A 229 25.91 -10.45 9.02
CA GLY A 229 26.50 -9.49 9.93
C GLY A 229 27.98 -9.26 9.61
N LEU A 230 28.38 -8.00 9.81
CA LEU A 230 29.73 -7.48 10.04
C LEU A 230 30.66 -7.18 8.84
N VAL A 231 30.90 -5.86 8.73
CA VAL A 231 32.16 -5.15 8.47
C VAL A 231 32.81 -5.35 7.10
N THR A 232 32.75 -4.31 6.26
CA THR A 232 33.93 -3.80 5.55
C THR A 232 33.78 -2.31 5.23
N THR A 233 34.90 -1.61 5.39
CA THR A 233 35.14 -0.17 5.21
C THR A 233 34.98 0.32 3.76
N PRO A 234 34.63 1.60 3.51
CA PRO A 234 34.51 2.11 2.16
C PRO A 234 35.89 2.49 1.57
N VAL A 235 36.23 1.93 0.41
CA VAL A 235 37.33 2.41 -0.46
C VAL A 235 36.72 3.32 -1.54
N GLY A 236 37.35 4.48 -1.74
CA GLY A 236 36.81 5.64 -2.47
C GLY A 236 36.68 5.49 -4.00
N PRO A 237 36.13 6.52 -4.68
CA PRO A 237 35.78 6.46 -6.09
C PRO A 237 36.95 6.79 -7.01
N VAL A 238 37.09 6.02 -8.10
CA VAL A 238 37.98 6.29 -9.23
C VAL A 238 37.24 7.16 -10.26
N PRO A 239 37.85 8.20 -10.84
CA PRO A 239 37.19 9.09 -11.79
C PRO A 239 37.25 8.54 -13.23
N ALA A 240 36.14 8.65 -13.97
CA ALA A 240 36.10 8.41 -15.41
C ALA A 240 35.75 9.71 -16.17
N THR A 241 36.68 10.13 -17.02
CA THR A 241 36.64 11.29 -17.92
C THR A 241 35.75 11.00 -19.16
N PRO A 242 35.19 12.02 -19.84
CA PRO A 242 34.24 11.85 -20.92
C PRO A 242 34.89 11.91 -22.32
N ALA A 243 34.34 11.21 -23.29
CA ALA A 243 34.70 11.34 -24.71
C ALA A 243 33.45 11.34 -25.62
N THR A 244 33.07 12.56 -26.04
CA THR A 244 32.67 13.05 -27.38
C THR A 244 31.63 12.33 -28.29
N PRO A 245 30.97 13.11 -29.20
CA PRO A 245 29.59 12.90 -29.64
C PRO A 245 29.47 12.35 -31.07
N LEU A 246 28.30 11.79 -31.41
CA LEU A 246 27.93 11.51 -32.79
C LEU A 246 26.47 11.88 -33.08
N GLY A 247 26.30 12.66 -34.15
CA GLY A 247 25.32 12.35 -35.20
C GLY A 247 23.94 13.00 -35.10
N THR A 248 23.82 14.18 -35.70
CA THR A 248 22.56 14.81 -36.11
C THR A 248 21.99 14.18 -37.38
N THR A 249 20.73 13.72 -37.37
CA THR A 249 19.80 13.74 -38.52
C THR A 249 18.35 13.71 -38.01
N PRO A 250 17.45 14.59 -38.48
CA PRO A 250 16.02 14.53 -38.16
C PRO A 250 15.26 13.70 -39.21
N PRO A 251 14.17 12.99 -38.86
CA PRO A 251 13.23 12.52 -39.86
C PRO A 251 12.13 13.56 -40.11
N SER A 252 11.77 13.60 -41.38
CA SER A 252 10.82 14.43 -42.10
C SER A 252 9.40 14.42 -41.53
N SER A 253 8.76 15.58 -41.60
CA SER A 253 7.32 15.77 -41.46
C SER A 253 6.56 15.09 -42.59
N ASP A 254 5.66 14.17 -42.26
CA ASP A 254 4.52 13.85 -43.11
C ASP A 254 3.22 14.09 -42.33
N VAL A 255 2.49 15.07 -42.84
CA VAL A 255 1.18 15.52 -42.38
C VAL A 255 0.15 14.55 -42.96
N ILE A 256 -0.53 13.79 -42.11
CA ILE A 256 -1.83 13.18 -42.46
C ILE A 256 -2.85 13.71 -41.48
N SER A 257 -3.66 14.64 -41.98
CA SER A 257 -4.88 15.14 -41.39
C SER A 257 -5.84 13.97 -41.14
N SER A 258 -6.18 13.74 -39.87
CA SER A 258 -7.38 12.99 -39.49
C SER A 258 -8.29 13.91 -38.70
N VAL A 259 -9.54 13.96 -39.16
CA VAL A 259 -10.64 14.79 -38.67
C VAL A 259 -10.90 14.48 -37.19
N GLU A 260 -10.75 15.48 -36.32
CA GLU A 260 -11.15 15.41 -34.92
C GLU A 260 -12.68 15.37 -34.83
N LEU A 261 -13.22 14.21 -34.43
CA LEU A 261 -14.54 14.12 -33.83
C LEU A 261 -14.44 14.64 -32.38
N PRO A 262 -15.39 15.45 -31.89
CA PRO A 262 -15.33 15.98 -30.54
C PRO A 262 -15.59 14.85 -29.54
N LEU A 263 -14.53 14.37 -28.90
CA LEU A 263 -14.60 13.50 -27.74
C LEU A 263 -14.98 14.33 -26.51
N ASP A 264 -15.97 13.84 -25.75
CA ASP A 264 -16.43 14.43 -24.49
C ASP A 264 -15.27 14.81 -23.56
N ALA A 265 -15.35 16.02 -22.99
CA ALA A 265 -14.32 16.64 -22.17
C ALA A 265 -14.01 15.92 -20.83
N ASP A 266 -14.70 14.84 -20.50
CA ASP A 266 -14.51 14.05 -19.26
C ASP A 266 -13.58 12.83 -19.42
N VAL A 267 -13.08 12.55 -20.64
CA VAL A 267 -12.03 11.54 -20.89
C VAL A 267 -10.67 12.21 -21.05
N GLN A 268 -10.39 13.24 -20.26
CA GLN A 268 -9.06 13.80 -20.16
C GLN A 268 -8.17 12.74 -19.49
N THR A 269 -7.14 12.26 -20.18
CA THR A 269 -6.15 11.30 -19.65
C THR A 269 -5.76 11.69 -18.23
N SER A 270 -6.33 11.00 -17.23
CA SER A 270 -6.17 11.40 -15.84
C SER A 270 -4.72 11.19 -15.45
N ASN A 271 -3.98 12.27 -15.19
CA ASN A 271 -2.60 12.16 -14.72
C ASN A 271 -2.58 11.24 -13.48
N LEU A 272 -1.87 10.10 -13.60
CA LEU A 272 -1.84 9.07 -12.57
C LEU A 272 -1.30 9.61 -11.24
N LEU A 273 -0.37 10.56 -11.29
CA LEU A 273 0.19 11.20 -10.10
C LEU A 273 -0.85 12.08 -9.41
N ILE A 274 -1.69 12.80 -10.16
CA ILE A 274 -2.82 13.55 -9.59
C ILE A 274 -3.81 12.60 -8.93
N THR A 275 -4.14 11.48 -9.58
CA THR A 275 -5.04 10.46 -9.04
C THR A 275 -4.47 9.86 -7.76
N PHE A 276 -3.16 9.57 -7.75
CA PHE A 276 -2.44 9.08 -6.57
C PHE A 276 -2.46 10.10 -5.43
N LEU A 277 -2.17 11.38 -5.68
CA LEU A 277 -2.22 12.42 -4.64
C LEU A 277 -3.63 12.61 -4.06
N LYS A 278 -4.66 12.54 -4.92
CA LYS A 278 -6.07 12.52 -4.47
C LYS A 278 -6.35 11.31 -3.59
N TYR A 279 -5.93 10.12 -4.00
CA TYR A 279 -6.08 8.91 -3.20
C TYR A 279 -5.35 9.01 -1.85
N SER A 280 -4.09 9.45 -1.83
CA SER A 280 -3.32 9.67 -0.61
C SER A 280 -4.04 10.65 0.32
N SER A 281 -4.62 11.74 -0.22
CA SER A 281 -5.38 12.70 0.59
C SER A 281 -6.64 12.11 1.24
N ILE A 282 -7.24 11.07 0.65
CA ILE A 282 -8.42 10.39 1.21
C ILE A 282 -7.98 9.40 2.30
N VAL A 283 -7.02 8.54 1.98
CA VAL A 283 -6.53 7.49 2.88
C VAL A 283 -5.94 8.08 4.15
N MET A 284 -5.20 9.19 4.01
CA MET A 284 -4.57 9.86 5.14
C MET A 284 -5.57 10.53 6.10
N GLN A 285 -6.88 10.64 5.80
CA GLN A 285 -7.83 11.30 6.72
C GLN A 285 -8.19 10.47 7.95
N ASP A 286 -8.02 9.15 7.88
CA ASP A 286 -8.41 8.23 8.95
C ASP A 286 -7.30 7.23 9.21
N THR A 287 -6.42 7.60 10.12
CA THR A 287 -5.27 6.80 10.55
C THR A 287 -5.58 5.95 11.79
N LYS A 288 -6.84 5.91 12.25
CA LYS A 288 -7.26 5.06 13.39
C LYS A 288 -7.54 3.64 12.97
N ASP A 289 -7.98 3.43 11.73
CA ASP A 289 -8.12 2.11 11.14
C ASP A 289 -6.75 1.57 10.71
N GLU A 290 -6.38 0.37 11.16
CA GLU A 290 -5.06 -0.22 10.88
C GLU A 290 -4.81 -0.38 9.37
N HIS A 291 -5.81 -0.77 8.58
CA HIS A 291 -5.65 -0.95 7.15
C HIS A 291 -5.39 0.40 6.45
N ARG A 292 -6.12 1.45 6.84
CA ARG A 292 -5.87 2.81 6.34
C ARG A 292 -4.55 3.38 6.83
N LEU A 293 -4.12 3.08 8.06
CA LEU A 293 -2.80 3.43 8.58
C LEU A 293 -1.69 2.81 7.72
N HIS A 294 -1.77 1.51 7.42
CA HIS A 294 -0.83 0.81 6.55
C HIS A 294 -0.85 1.38 5.12
N SER A 295 -2.03 1.69 4.59
CA SER A 295 -2.18 2.31 3.27
C SER A 295 -1.58 3.73 3.24
N GLY A 296 -1.75 4.50 4.31
CA GLY A 296 -1.15 5.82 4.48
C GLY A 296 0.38 5.75 4.58
N LYS A 297 0.90 4.76 5.31
CA LYS A 297 2.34 4.45 5.36
C LYS A 297 2.88 4.14 3.96
N LEU A 298 2.19 3.29 3.20
CA LEU A 298 2.57 2.95 1.83
C LEU A 298 2.57 4.18 0.92
N CYS A 299 1.57 5.06 1.04
CA CYS A 299 1.52 6.32 0.29
C CYS A 299 2.75 7.20 0.58
N LEU A 300 3.15 7.34 1.85
CA LEU A 300 4.34 8.12 2.22
C LEU A 300 5.64 7.46 1.75
N ILE A 301 5.72 6.12 1.72
CA ILE A 301 6.86 5.40 1.13
C ILE A 301 6.96 5.70 -0.37
N ILE A 302 5.87 5.59 -1.11
CA ILE A 302 5.84 5.89 -2.54
C ILE A 302 6.23 7.36 -2.79
N LEU A 303 5.68 8.31 -2.02
CA LEU A 303 6.06 9.73 -2.11
C LEU A 303 7.53 9.96 -1.77
N THR A 304 8.09 9.18 -0.84
CA THR A 304 9.53 9.23 -0.53
C THR A 304 10.35 8.81 -1.74
N CYS A 305 10.01 7.69 -2.39
CA CYS A 305 10.68 7.23 -3.60
C CYS A 305 10.57 8.25 -4.75
N ILE A 306 9.38 8.83 -4.95
CA ILE A 306 9.15 9.89 -5.94
C ILE A 306 10.01 11.13 -5.64
N ALA A 307 10.07 11.56 -4.37
CA ALA A 307 10.87 12.70 -3.95
C ALA A 307 12.39 12.46 -3.98
N GLU A 308 12.84 11.20 -4.13
CA GLU A 308 14.25 10.87 -4.36
C GLU A 308 14.62 10.78 -5.84
N ASP A 309 13.66 10.43 -6.69
CA ASP A 309 13.92 10.24 -8.12
C ASP A 309 14.12 11.58 -8.82
N GLN A 310 15.19 11.68 -9.60
CA GLN A 310 15.58 12.93 -10.25
C GLN A 310 14.60 13.34 -11.35
N TYR A 311 14.08 12.38 -12.13
CA TYR A 311 13.16 12.66 -13.24
C TYR A 311 11.77 13.02 -12.73
N ALA A 312 11.29 12.29 -11.72
CA ALA A 312 10.04 12.59 -11.06
C ALA A 312 10.06 13.98 -10.42
N ASN A 313 11.16 14.36 -9.74
CA ASN A 313 11.31 15.71 -9.21
C ASN A 313 11.35 16.78 -10.31
N ALA A 314 12.04 16.53 -11.43
CA ALA A 314 12.06 17.47 -12.55
C ALA A 314 10.65 17.73 -13.08
N PHE A 315 9.84 16.67 -13.22
CA PHE A 315 8.43 16.79 -13.60
C PHE A 315 7.58 17.49 -12.53
N LEU A 316 7.77 17.16 -11.24
CA LEU A 316 7.01 17.77 -10.13
C LEU A 316 7.24 19.28 -10.01
N HIS A 317 8.44 19.74 -10.34
CA HIS A 317 8.89 21.13 -10.19
C HIS A 317 8.87 21.91 -11.51
N ASP A 318 8.37 21.35 -12.61
CA ASP A 318 8.31 22.06 -13.89
C ASP A 318 7.22 23.15 -13.85
N ASP A 319 7.67 24.42 -13.87
CA ASP A 319 6.80 25.59 -13.85
C ASP A 319 5.91 25.72 -15.11
N ASN A 320 6.25 25.03 -16.20
CA ASN A 320 5.43 24.98 -17.41
C ASN A 320 4.29 23.96 -17.29
N MET A 321 4.39 23.00 -16.37
CA MET A 321 3.41 21.93 -16.16
C MET A 321 2.54 22.22 -14.94
N ASN A 322 1.51 23.04 -15.15
CA ASN A 322 0.60 23.47 -14.10
C ASN A 322 -0.69 22.65 -14.07
N PHE A 323 -1.02 22.11 -12.89
CA PHE A 323 -2.18 21.25 -12.71
C PHE A 323 -3.08 21.74 -11.58
N ARG A 324 -4.38 21.45 -11.69
CA ARG A 324 -5.33 21.61 -10.60
C ARG A 324 -5.47 20.29 -9.84
N VAL A 325 -5.00 20.27 -8.59
CA VAL A 325 -5.09 19.09 -7.71
C VAL A 325 -6.01 19.42 -6.53
N ASN A 326 -7.18 18.76 -6.51
CA ASN A 326 -8.15 18.90 -5.43
C ASN A 326 -7.88 17.83 -4.37
N LEU A 327 -7.15 18.19 -3.31
CA LEU A 327 -6.90 17.31 -2.18
C LEU A 327 -8.11 17.25 -1.26
N HIS A 328 -8.45 16.05 -0.78
CA HIS A 328 -9.50 15.88 0.21
C HIS A 328 -9.01 16.35 1.57
N ARG A 329 -9.69 17.34 2.12
CA ARG A 329 -9.34 18.01 3.36
C ARG A 329 -10.20 17.52 4.52
N MET A 330 -9.59 17.30 5.68
CA MET A 330 -10.33 16.79 6.85
C MET A 330 -11.30 17.88 7.35
N PRO A 331 -12.56 17.55 7.69
CA PRO A 331 -13.49 18.54 8.22
C PRO A 331 -13.02 19.06 9.58
N MET A 332 -12.69 20.35 9.67
CA MET A 332 -12.35 21.02 10.94
C MET A 332 -13.41 22.06 11.30
N ARG A 333 -13.68 22.22 12.61
CA ARG A 333 -14.71 23.14 13.13
C ARG A 333 -14.52 24.59 12.68
N HIS A 334 -13.28 25.00 12.41
CA HIS A 334 -12.92 26.37 12.06
C HIS A 334 -12.75 26.58 10.53
N ARG A 335 -12.88 25.51 9.74
CA ARG A 335 -12.65 25.54 8.29
C ARG A 335 -13.96 25.89 7.57
N LYS A 336 -13.98 27.01 6.83
CA LYS A 336 -15.13 27.41 6.01
C LYS A 336 -15.31 26.44 4.84
N LYS A 337 -16.54 25.96 4.61
CA LYS A 337 -16.93 24.99 3.54
C LYS A 337 -16.63 25.45 2.09
N ALA A 338 -16.24 26.71 1.86
CA ALA A 338 -16.23 27.33 0.54
C ALA A 338 -14.84 27.45 -0.13
N ALA A 339 -13.76 27.00 0.51
CA ALA A 339 -12.39 27.25 0.03
C ALA A 339 -11.98 26.44 -1.23
N ASP A 340 -12.72 25.39 -1.60
CA ASP A 340 -12.29 24.45 -2.65
C ASP A 340 -12.64 24.85 -4.10
N LYS A 341 -13.33 25.98 -4.33
CA LYS A 341 -13.86 26.27 -5.67
C LYS A 341 -12.87 26.89 -6.66
N ASN A 342 -11.79 27.54 -6.23
CA ASN A 342 -10.86 28.25 -7.12
C ASN A 342 -9.37 27.97 -6.77
N LEU A 343 -8.95 26.71 -6.74
CA LEU A 343 -7.53 26.36 -6.62
C LEU A 343 -6.78 26.75 -7.91
N PRO A 344 -5.67 27.52 -7.81
CA PRO A 344 -4.86 27.88 -8.95
C PRO A 344 -4.15 26.64 -9.52
N CYS A 345 -3.93 26.64 -10.84
CA CYS A 345 -3.03 25.68 -11.47
C CYS A 345 -1.60 26.03 -11.09
N ARG A 346 -0.85 25.03 -10.63
CA ARG A 346 0.52 25.19 -10.13
C ARG A 346 1.31 23.90 -10.32
N PRO A 347 2.64 23.91 -10.17
CA PRO A 347 3.46 22.71 -10.27
C PRO A 347 3.01 21.65 -9.26
N LEU A 348 3.14 20.37 -9.60
CA LEU A 348 2.63 19.28 -8.76
C LEU A 348 3.32 19.21 -7.39
N VAL A 349 4.57 19.67 -7.26
CA VAL A 349 5.26 19.74 -5.96
C VAL A 349 4.45 20.53 -4.93
N CYS A 350 3.75 21.59 -5.35
CA CYS A 350 2.89 22.36 -4.45
C CYS A 350 1.81 21.45 -3.83
N ALA A 351 1.16 20.61 -4.64
CA ALA A 351 0.16 19.67 -4.14
C ALA A 351 0.76 18.60 -3.21
N VAL A 352 2.01 18.18 -3.43
CA VAL A 352 2.71 17.29 -2.49
C VAL A 352 2.96 18.00 -1.16
N LEU A 353 3.44 19.24 -1.18
CA LEU A 353 3.66 20.06 0.03
C LEU A 353 2.35 20.32 0.79
N ASP A 354 1.27 20.66 0.08
CA ASP A 354 -0.05 20.83 0.70
C ASP A 354 -0.54 19.55 1.37
N LEU A 355 -0.31 18.40 0.77
CA LEU A 355 -0.67 17.11 1.37
C LEU A 355 0.13 16.87 2.66
N MET A 356 1.43 17.20 2.67
CA MET A 356 2.27 17.09 3.86
C MET A 356 1.81 18.06 4.96
N VAL A 357 1.53 19.32 4.61
CA VAL A 357 1.01 20.33 5.54
C VAL A 357 -0.34 19.91 6.11
N GLU A 358 -1.27 19.45 5.26
CA GLU A 358 -2.58 18.97 5.69
C GLU A 358 -2.43 17.80 6.67
N PHE A 359 -1.57 16.83 6.38
CA PHE A 359 -1.30 15.70 7.29
C PHE A 359 -0.79 16.20 8.65
N ILE A 360 0.21 17.09 8.66
CA ILE A 360 0.81 17.63 9.90
C ILE A 360 -0.24 18.32 10.77
N VAL A 361 -1.11 19.13 10.17
CA VAL A 361 -2.09 19.93 10.94
C VAL A 361 -3.26 19.08 11.43
N THR A 362 -3.64 18.01 10.71
CA THR A 362 -4.83 17.20 11.00
C THR A 362 -4.59 16.06 12.01
N HIS A 363 -3.35 15.61 12.18
CA HIS A 363 -3.04 14.37 12.91
C HIS A 363 -2.37 14.59 14.27
N MET A 364 -2.50 15.77 14.88
CA MET A 364 -2.00 16.06 16.23
C MET A 364 -2.98 15.48 17.27
N MET A 365 -2.98 14.14 17.41
CA MET A 365 -3.95 13.37 18.20
C MET A 365 -3.29 12.54 19.31
N LYS A 366 -4.11 11.99 20.22
CA LYS A 366 -3.64 11.19 21.38
C LYS A 366 -2.85 9.94 20.95
N GLU A 367 -3.35 9.22 19.95
CA GLU A 367 -2.63 8.11 19.32
C GLU A 367 -1.72 8.66 18.23
N PHE A 368 -0.58 9.21 18.64
CA PHE A 368 0.30 9.95 17.73
C PHE A 368 1.01 9.00 16.74
N PRO A 369 0.76 9.11 15.41
CA PRO A 369 1.36 8.22 14.41
C PRO A 369 2.81 8.63 14.07
N MET A 370 3.73 8.42 15.03
CA MET A 370 5.12 8.87 14.96
C MET A 370 5.84 8.48 13.66
N ASP A 371 5.69 7.23 13.19
CA ASP A 371 6.32 6.73 11.96
C ASP A 371 5.86 7.52 10.71
N LEU A 372 4.57 7.84 10.63
CA LEU A 372 4.03 8.63 9.50
C LEU A 372 4.55 10.06 9.52
N TYR A 373 4.68 10.69 10.71
CA TYR A 373 5.27 12.02 10.81
C TYR A 373 6.73 12.07 10.37
N VAL A 374 7.53 11.08 10.77
CA VAL A 374 8.94 10.99 10.32
C VAL A 374 9.01 10.95 8.79
N ARG A 375 8.19 10.12 8.15
CA ARG A 375 8.13 10.02 6.67
C ARG A 375 7.62 11.30 6.03
N CYS A 376 6.59 11.91 6.59
CA CYS A 376 6.04 13.19 6.12
C CYS A 376 7.13 14.28 6.09
N ILE A 377 7.91 14.40 7.16
CA ILE A 377 9.01 15.37 7.24
C ILE A 377 10.17 14.98 6.30
N GLN A 378 10.45 13.69 6.11
CA GLN A 378 11.44 13.22 5.12
C GLN A 378 11.06 13.59 3.68
N VAL A 379 9.78 13.49 3.30
CA VAL A 379 9.31 13.91 1.97
C VAL A 379 9.57 15.40 1.79
N VAL A 380 9.18 16.25 2.75
CA VAL A 380 9.44 17.70 2.69
C VAL A 380 10.94 18.00 2.58
N HIS A 381 11.77 17.31 3.38
CA HIS A 381 13.22 17.47 3.35
C HIS A 381 13.81 17.15 1.97
N LYS A 382 13.43 16.01 1.38
CA LYS A 382 13.94 15.57 0.05
C LYS A 382 13.54 16.54 -1.06
N LEU A 383 12.30 17.05 -1.03
CA LEU A 383 11.85 18.08 -1.98
C LEU A 383 12.69 19.36 -1.85
N LEU A 384 12.96 19.83 -0.63
CA LEU A 384 13.82 20.99 -0.39
C LEU A 384 15.28 20.75 -0.84
N CYS A 385 15.81 19.54 -0.64
CA CYS A 385 17.13 19.17 -1.13
C CYS A 385 17.21 19.25 -2.66
N TYR A 386 16.18 18.78 -3.38
CA TYR A 386 16.10 18.92 -4.83
C TYR A 386 16.04 20.40 -5.25
N GLN A 387 15.19 21.19 -4.60
CA GLN A 387 15.06 22.63 -4.88
C GLN A 387 16.38 23.36 -4.67
N LYS A 388 17.11 23.09 -3.57
CA LYS A 388 18.46 23.61 -3.33
C LYS A 388 19.42 23.21 -4.45
N LYS A 389 19.50 21.90 -4.75
CA LYS A 389 20.43 21.34 -5.74
C LYS A 389 20.24 21.95 -7.13
N CYS A 390 18.99 22.10 -7.55
CA CYS A 390 18.61 22.60 -8.88
C CYS A 390 18.31 24.11 -8.89
N ARG A 391 18.41 24.80 -7.74
CA ARG A 391 18.08 26.22 -7.55
C ARG A 391 16.67 26.58 -8.04
N VAL A 392 15.72 25.69 -7.80
CA VAL A 392 14.31 25.89 -8.17
C VAL A 392 13.67 26.82 -7.15
N ARG A 393 13.23 27.99 -7.62
CA ARG A 393 12.55 29.01 -6.80
C ARG A 393 11.04 28.85 -6.84
N LEU A 394 10.54 28.00 -5.96
CA LEU A 394 9.12 27.64 -5.94
C LEU A 394 8.26 28.75 -5.32
N HIS A 395 7.26 29.22 -6.08
CA HIS A 395 6.24 30.14 -5.60
C HIS A 395 5.19 29.39 -4.78
N TYR A 396 5.45 29.24 -3.48
CA TYR A 396 4.62 28.50 -2.53
C TYR A 396 4.32 29.30 -1.26
N THR A 397 3.23 28.98 -0.57
CA THR A 397 2.81 29.57 0.72
C THR A 397 3.64 29.03 1.89
N TRP A 398 4.96 29.28 1.87
CA TRP A 398 5.92 28.73 2.84
C TRP A 398 5.56 28.98 4.31
N ARG A 399 4.89 30.11 4.61
CA ARG A 399 4.38 30.45 5.94
C ARG A 399 3.45 29.37 6.53
N GLU A 400 2.64 28.72 5.70
CA GLU A 400 1.75 27.64 6.15
C GLU A 400 2.54 26.41 6.59
N LEU A 401 3.60 26.07 5.85
CA LEU A 401 4.52 24.98 6.21
C LEU A 401 5.26 25.30 7.52
N TRP A 402 5.87 26.48 7.65
CA TRP A 402 6.58 26.87 8.88
C TRP A 402 5.66 26.85 10.09
N SER A 403 4.45 27.38 9.95
CA SER A 403 3.44 27.37 11.01
C SER A 403 3.04 25.94 11.40
N ALA A 404 2.84 25.05 10.43
CA ALA A 404 2.54 23.64 10.70
C ALA A 404 3.68 22.94 11.46
N LEU A 405 4.94 23.17 11.05
CA LEU A 405 6.13 22.62 11.69
C LEU A 405 6.29 23.12 13.14
N ILE A 406 6.10 24.42 13.39
CA ILE A 406 6.17 25.01 14.74
C ILE A 406 5.05 24.46 15.63
N ASN A 407 3.83 24.34 15.09
CA ASN A 407 2.70 23.78 15.84
C ASN A 407 2.93 22.30 16.20
N LEU A 408 3.56 21.53 15.31
CA LEU A 408 3.98 20.16 15.61
C LEU A 408 4.99 20.13 16.76
N LEU A 409 6.01 21.00 16.76
CA LEU A 409 6.95 21.12 17.89
C LEU A 409 6.22 21.47 19.19
N LYS A 410 5.28 22.42 19.16
CA LYS A 410 4.44 22.77 20.31
C LYS A 410 3.68 21.56 20.84
N PHE A 411 3.04 20.80 19.96
CA PHE A 411 2.32 19.59 20.33
C PHE A 411 3.22 18.55 21.00
N LEU A 412 4.42 18.30 20.46
CA LEU A 412 5.38 17.37 21.05
C LEU A 412 5.77 17.76 22.48
N MET A 413 6.01 19.06 22.72
CA MET A 413 6.37 19.56 24.05
C MET A 413 5.18 19.51 25.02
N SER A 414 3.99 19.91 24.60
CA SER A 414 2.79 19.89 25.45
C SER A 414 2.39 18.48 25.89
N ASN A 415 2.80 17.44 25.15
CA ASN A 415 2.49 16.04 25.44
C ASN A 415 3.74 15.21 25.78
N GLU A 416 4.83 15.86 26.22
CA GLU A 416 6.14 15.25 26.48
C GLU A 416 6.03 13.96 27.31
N THR A 417 5.31 13.99 28.44
CA THR A 417 5.23 12.88 29.40
C THR A 417 4.62 11.62 28.80
N VAL A 418 3.58 11.78 27.96
CA VAL A 418 2.88 10.66 27.32
C VAL A 418 3.67 10.12 26.13
N LEU A 419 4.26 11.02 25.33
CA LEU A 419 4.96 10.63 24.11
C LEU A 419 6.32 10.00 24.38
N LEU A 420 7.08 10.51 25.36
CA LEU A 420 8.41 9.96 25.71
C LEU A 420 8.36 8.53 26.26
N ALA A 421 7.20 8.10 26.79
CA ALA A 421 7.00 6.73 27.23
C ALA A 421 6.93 5.72 26.06
N LYS A 422 6.61 6.19 24.84
CA LYS A 422 6.38 5.33 23.67
C LYS A 422 7.38 5.57 22.54
N HIS A 423 7.87 6.79 22.37
CA HIS A 423 8.62 7.22 21.18
C HIS A 423 9.80 8.13 21.51
N ASN A 424 10.82 8.09 20.64
CA ASN A 424 11.88 9.10 20.61
C ASN A 424 11.41 10.36 19.86
N ILE A 425 10.70 11.26 20.55
CA ILE A 425 10.21 12.50 19.92
C ILE A 425 11.34 13.42 19.43
N PHE A 426 12.57 13.26 19.94
CA PHE A 426 13.71 14.09 19.57
C PHE A 426 14.19 13.81 18.15
N THR A 427 14.00 12.60 17.62
CA THR A 427 14.28 12.31 16.21
C THR A 427 13.44 13.20 15.30
N LEU A 428 12.13 13.28 15.56
CA LEU A 428 11.22 14.12 14.79
C LEU A 428 11.50 15.61 15.02
N ALA A 429 11.73 16.02 16.27
CA ALA A 429 12.07 17.41 16.58
C ALA A 429 13.36 17.85 15.87
N LEU A 430 14.39 17.00 15.84
CA LEU A 430 15.65 17.26 15.13
C LEU A 430 15.41 17.47 13.64
N MET A 431 14.60 16.61 13.01
CA MET A 431 14.29 16.75 11.60
C MET A 431 13.57 18.06 11.29
N ILE A 432 12.61 18.46 12.14
CA ILE A 432 11.91 19.74 11.99
C ILE A 432 12.88 20.93 12.15
N VAL A 433 13.73 20.90 13.17
CA VAL A 433 14.75 21.95 13.40
C VAL A 433 15.73 22.02 12.22
N ASN A 434 16.12 20.88 11.66
CA ASN A 434 16.98 20.83 10.47
C ASN A 434 16.29 21.37 9.22
N LEU A 435 14.97 21.23 9.07
CA LEU A 435 14.23 21.94 8.01
C LEU A 435 14.36 23.46 8.18
N PHE A 436 14.18 23.99 9.39
CA PHE A 436 14.41 25.41 9.63
C PHE A 436 15.86 25.82 9.32
N ASN A 437 16.85 25.01 9.72
CA ASN A 437 18.24 25.29 9.39
C ASN A 437 18.53 25.21 7.89
N MET A 438 17.82 24.37 7.12
CA MET A 438 17.87 24.36 5.65
C MET A 438 17.38 25.69 5.07
N PHE A 439 16.25 26.22 5.55
CA PHE A 439 15.75 27.54 5.13
C PHE A 439 16.71 28.66 5.52
N ILE A 440 17.24 28.64 6.76
CA ILE A 440 18.17 29.66 7.25
C ILE A 440 19.47 29.67 6.45
N THR A 441 20.03 28.50 6.16
CA THR A 441 21.37 28.36 5.57
C THR A 441 21.37 28.42 4.05
N TYR A 442 20.33 27.88 3.38
CA TYR A 442 20.29 27.73 1.92
C TYR A 442 19.05 28.32 1.26
N GLY A 443 18.19 29.04 1.99
CA GLY A 443 16.96 29.61 1.44
C GLY A 443 17.16 30.51 0.22
N ASP A 444 18.31 31.13 0.01
CA ASP A 444 18.66 32.01 -1.11
C ASP A 444 18.68 31.27 -2.45
N THR A 445 18.90 29.96 -2.37
CA THR A 445 18.90 29.06 -3.51
C THR A 445 17.50 28.68 -3.99
N PHE A 446 16.48 28.65 -3.13
CA PHE A 446 15.15 28.10 -3.47
C PHE A 446 13.93 28.91 -3.00
N LEU A 447 14.08 29.88 -2.09
CA LEU A 447 13.00 30.81 -1.76
C LEU A 447 12.80 31.79 -2.94
N PRO A 448 11.55 32.18 -3.22
CA PRO A 448 11.24 32.95 -4.42
C PRO A 448 11.78 34.38 -4.36
N THR A 449 11.81 34.99 -3.18
CA THR A 449 12.21 36.39 -2.99
C THR A 449 12.95 36.61 -1.67
N PRO A 450 13.75 37.69 -1.53
CA PRO A 450 14.32 38.12 -0.25
C PRO A 450 13.24 38.39 0.82
N SER A 451 12.06 38.88 0.44
CA SER A 451 10.97 39.09 1.38
C SER A 451 10.51 37.79 2.05
N SER A 452 10.64 36.65 1.37
CA SER A 452 10.37 35.34 1.98
C SER A 452 11.34 34.99 3.11
N TYR A 453 12.57 35.52 3.09
CA TYR A 453 13.50 35.41 4.21
C TYR A 453 13.08 36.27 5.40
N ASP A 454 12.63 37.49 5.14
CA ASP A 454 12.11 38.38 6.19
C ASP A 454 10.94 37.70 6.90
N GLU A 455 10.03 37.09 6.14
CA GLU A 455 8.88 36.35 6.68
C GLU A 455 9.29 35.13 7.51
N LEU A 456 10.29 34.35 7.07
CA LEU A 456 10.82 33.23 7.85
C LEU A 456 11.33 33.70 9.21
N TYR A 457 12.12 34.77 9.22
CA TYR A 457 12.74 35.28 10.44
C TYR A 457 11.69 35.88 11.36
N TYR A 458 10.74 36.62 10.80
CA TYR A 458 9.55 37.08 11.53
C TYR A 458 8.80 35.92 12.18
N GLU A 459 8.55 34.82 11.46
CA GLU A 459 7.85 33.66 12.04
C GLU A 459 8.64 33.00 13.18
N ILE A 460 9.96 32.87 13.05
CA ILE A 460 10.84 32.35 14.12
C ILE A 460 10.77 33.25 15.36
N ILE A 461 10.87 34.57 15.18
CA ILE A 461 10.84 35.57 16.25
C ILE A 461 9.46 35.59 16.91
N ARG A 462 8.38 35.67 16.11
CA ARG A 462 7.00 35.68 16.60
C ARG A 462 6.69 34.46 17.46
N MET A 463 7.26 33.31 17.11
CA MET A 463 7.02 32.03 17.78
C MET A 463 8.19 31.59 18.69
N HIS A 464 9.10 32.51 19.07
CA HIS A 464 10.33 32.21 19.80
C HIS A 464 10.11 31.35 21.05
N GLN A 465 9.05 31.60 21.82
CA GLN A 465 8.70 30.82 23.02
C GLN A 465 8.62 29.31 22.76
N SER A 466 8.23 28.89 21.55
CA SER A 466 8.19 27.47 21.16
C SER A 466 9.59 26.87 21.09
N PHE A 467 10.55 27.61 20.54
CA PHE A 467 11.93 27.19 20.44
C PHE A 467 12.66 27.28 21.78
N ASP A 468 12.33 28.27 22.62
CA ASP A 468 12.87 28.38 23.97
C ASP A 468 12.37 27.24 24.86
N ASN A 469 11.08 26.91 24.82
CA ASN A 469 10.52 25.76 25.53
C ASN A 469 11.17 24.45 25.06
N LEU A 470 11.40 24.31 23.75
CA LEU A 470 12.07 23.14 23.19
C LEU A 470 13.50 23.07 23.71
N TYR A 471 14.23 24.18 23.68
CA TYR A 471 15.60 24.28 24.20
C TYR A 471 15.68 23.91 25.68
N SER A 472 14.79 24.45 26.52
CA SER A 472 14.72 24.12 27.95
C SER A 472 14.46 22.62 28.18
N MET A 473 13.54 22.03 27.41
CA MET A 473 13.22 20.60 27.50
C MET A 473 14.42 19.73 27.12
N VAL A 474 15.05 19.99 25.96
CA VAL A 474 16.18 19.18 25.48
C VAL A 474 17.43 19.38 26.34
N LEU A 475 17.66 20.59 26.86
CA LEU A 475 18.76 20.85 27.78
C LEU A 475 18.61 20.02 29.05
N ARG A 476 17.43 20.06 29.69
CA ARG A 476 17.10 19.26 30.89
C ARG A 476 17.34 17.76 30.66
N LEU A 477 16.93 17.25 29.51
CA LEU A 477 17.06 15.81 29.21
C LEU A 477 18.45 15.40 28.72
N SER A 478 19.22 16.33 28.15
CA SER A 478 20.61 16.10 27.77
C SER A 478 21.56 16.08 28.97
N THR A 479 21.21 16.77 30.06
CA THR A 479 22.00 16.79 31.30
C THR A 479 21.65 15.64 32.25
N ASN A 480 20.41 15.16 32.20
CA ASN A 480 19.96 14.03 33.02
C ASN A 480 20.38 12.69 32.41
N ALA A 481 20.70 11.70 33.25
CA ALA A 481 20.92 10.33 32.78
C ALA A 481 19.57 9.71 32.35
N GLY A 482 19.30 9.66 31.05
CA GLY A 482 18.07 9.09 30.50
C GLY A 482 18.29 8.45 29.13
N GLN A 483 17.38 7.54 28.75
CA GLN A 483 17.44 6.78 27.49
C GLN A 483 17.60 7.67 26.25
N TRP A 484 17.07 8.89 26.29
CA TRP A 484 17.04 9.81 25.16
C TRP A 484 18.13 10.90 25.18
N LYS A 485 19.11 10.80 26.08
CA LYS A 485 20.14 11.82 26.30
C LYS A 485 20.85 12.26 25.01
N GLU A 486 21.33 11.30 24.22
CA GLU A 486 22.06 11.60 22.98
C GLU A 486 21.17 12.26 21.92
N ALA A 487 19.94 11.78 21.78
CA ALA A 487 18.98 12.33 20.82
C ALA A 487 18.61 13.79 21.19
N ALA A 488 18.38 14.05 22.48
CA ALA A 488 18.13 15.40 22.99
C ALA A 488 19.34 16.32 22.75
N SER A 489 20.57 15.84 23.00
CA SER A 489 21.80 16.61 22.75
C SER A 489 21.94 17.07 21.29
N LYS A 490 21.62 16.19 20.33
CA LYS A 490 21.61 16.56 18.90
C LYS A 490 20.66 17.71 18.60
N VAL A 491 19.47 17.71 19.19
CA VAL A 491 18.50 18.82 19.05
C VAL A 491 19.05 20.11 19.69
N THR A 492 19.66 20.03 20.87
CA THR A 492 20.32 21.17 21.53
C THR A 492 21.34 21.83 20.61
N HIS A 493 22.16 21.05 19.92
CA HIS A 493 23.14 21.56 18.96
C HIS A 493 22.50 22.13 17.69
N ALA A 494 21.45 21.50 17.16
CA ALA A 494 20.77 21.98 15.97
C ALA A 494 20.06 23.34 16.19
N LEU A 495 19.65 23.65 17.42
CA LEU A 495 18.96 24.90 17.77
C LEU A 495 19.86 26.16 17.79
N VAL A 496 21.18 26.02 17.63
CA VAL A 496 22.13 27.13 17.81
C VAL A 496 21.81 28.34 16.94
N ASN A 497 21.52 28.17 15.65
CA ASN A 497 21.23 29.29 14.75
C ASN A 497 19.87 29.93 15.03
N ILE A 498 18.85 29.12 15.29
CA ILE A 498 17.52 29.63 15.66
C ILE A 498 17.60 30.50 16.93
N ARG A 499 18.35 30.05 17.94
CA ARG A 499 18.58 30.82 19.16
C ARG A 499 19.41 32.09 18.91
N ALA A 500 20.40 32.04 18.02
CA ALA A 500 21.17 33.22 17.65
C ALA A 500 20.28 34.29 17.00
N ILE A 501 19.36 33.89 16.11
CA ILE A 501 18.35 34.79 15.51
C ILE A 501 17.46 35.41 16.60
N ILE A 502 16.86 34.57 17.46
CA ILE A 502 15.97 35.04 18.54
C ILE A 502 16.69 36.04 19.45
N ASN A 503 17.89 35.70 19.94
CA ASN A 503 18.65 36.53 20.87
C ASN A 503 19.18 37.82 20.22
N HIS A 504 19.36 37.85 18.90
CA HIS A 504 19.80 39.04 18.17
C HIS A 504 18.66 40.02 17.95
N PHE A 505 17.49 39.54 17.53
CA PHE A 505 16.38 40.40 17.14
C PHE A 505 15.47 40.80 18.31
N ASN A 506 15.21 39.93 19.29
CA ASN A 506 14.31 40.27 20.41
C ASN A 506 14.73 41.57 21.15
N PRO A 507 16.00 41.75 21.56
CA PRO A 507 16.42 42.99 22.23
C PRO A 507 16.31 44.22 21.32
N LYS A 508 16.52 44.07 20.01
CA LYS A 508 16.40 45.16 19.04
C LYS A 508 14.95 45.57 18.82
N ILE A 509 14.04 44.59 18.80
CA ILE A 509 12.60 44.79 18.72
C ILE A 509 12.09 45.50 19.99
N GLU A 510 12.54 45.05 21.17
CA GLU A 510 12.23 45.69 22.45
C GLU A 510 12.75 47.14 22.51
N SER A 511 13.97 47.38 22.02
CA SER A 511 14.56 48.71 21.92
C SER A 511 13.76 49.63 20.98
N TYR A 512 13.41 49.14 19.79
CA TYR A 512 12.58 49.88 18.83
C TYR A 512 11.20 50.20 19.41
N ALA A 513 10.57 49.25 20.12
CA ALA A 513 9.29 49.48 20.81
C ALA A 513 9.41 50.57 21.88
N ALA A 514 10.48 50.54 22.68
CA ALA A 514 10.74 51.52 23.74
C ALA A 514 10.99 52.92 23.18
N VAL A 515 11.82 53.04 22.12
CA VAL A 515 12.16 54.33 21.48
C VAL A 515 10.94 54.97 20.82
N ASN A 516 10.08 54.16 20.19
CA ASN A 516 8.87 54.66 19.52
C ASN A 516 7.65 54.74 20.47
N HIS A 517 7.81 54.39 21.75
CA HIS A 517 6.72 54.32 22.74
C HIS A 517 5.52 53.45 22.30
N ILE A 518 5.80 52.33 21.62
CA ILE A 518 4.79 51.40 21.09
C ILE A 518 4.71 50.17 22.00
N SER A 519 3.53 49.88 22.54
CA SER A 519 3.33 48.70 23.41
C SER A 519 3.19 47.39 22.65
N GLN A 520 2.69 47.42 21.41
CA GLN A 520 2.55 46.25 20.53
C GLN A 520 2.93 46.63 19.10
N LEU A 521 3.92 45.95 18.55
CA LEU A 521 4.39 46.16 17.19
C LEU A 521 3.51 45.41 16.19
N SER A 522 3.26 46.05 15.05
CA SER A 522 2.67 45.39 13.88
C SER A 522 3.69 44.50 13.15
N GLU A 523 3.20 43.57 12.32
CA GLU A 523 4.04 42.70 11.50
C GLU A 523 5.05 43.49 10.65
N GLU A 524 4.60 44.56 9.99
CA GLU A 524 5.49 45.37 9.14
C GLU A 524 6.57 46.10 9.92
N GLN A 525 6.27 46.57 11.14
CA GLN A 525 7.26 47.21 12.01
C GLN A 525 8.33 46.22 12.48
N VAL A 526 7.95 44.97 12.77
CA VAL A 526 8.94 43.93 13.11
C VAL A 526 9.80 43.61 11.89
N LEU A 527 9.18 43.49 10.70
CA LEU A 527 9.92 43.26 9.45
C LEU A 527 10.89 44.41 9.13
N GLU A 528 10.52 45.66 9.40
CA GLU A 528 11.41 46.82 9.26
C GLU A 528 12.66 46.67 10.13
N VAL A 529 12.48 46.30 11.41
CA VAL A 529 13.60 46.04 12.32
C VAL A 529 14.46 44.89 11.82
N VAL A 530 13.86 43.80 11.31
CA VAL A 530 14.59 42.66 10.77
C VAL A 530 15.45 43.07 9.57
N ARG A 531 14.84 43.75 8.58
CA ARG A 531 15.53 44.22 7.36
C ARG A 531 16.70 45.15 7.67
N ALA A 532 16.56 46.02 8.66
CA ALA A 532 17.59 46.99 9.05
C ALA A 532 18.78 46.37 9.81
N ASN A 533 18.73 45.09 10.20
CA ASN A 533 19.66 44.51 11.18
C ASN A 533 20.25 43.14 10.77
N TYR A 534 20.17 42.78 9.49
CA TYR A 534 20.77 41.55 8.94
C TYR A 534 22.30 41.55 8.98
N ASP A 535 22.92 42.70 8.73
CA ASP A 535 24.37 42.92 8.64
C ASP A 535 25.13 42.55 9.93
N THR A 536 24.49 42.71 11.08
CA THR A 536 25.07 42.46 12.40
C THR A 536 24.78 41.05 12.93
N LEU A 537 23.97 40.25 12.23
CA LEU A 537 23.64 38.88 12.64
C LEU A 537 24.76 37.92 12.23
N THR A 538 25.29 37.18 13.21
CA THR A 538 26.27 36.11 12.94
C THR A 538 25.66 34.73 13.21
N LEU A 539 25.68 33.87 12.20
CA LEU A 539 25.18 32.49 12.27
C LEU A 539 26.32 31.49 12.08
N LYS A 540 26.17 30.30 12.67
CA LYS A 540 27.10 29.19 12.42
C LYS A 540 26.73 28.48 11.13
N LEU A 541 27.72 28.20 10.31
CA LEU A 541 27.54 27.31 9.16
C LEU A 541 27.25 25.89 9.66
N GLN A 542 26.17 25.30 9.16
CA GLN A 542 25.80 23.92 9.44
C GLN A 542 25.97 23.09 8.16
N ASP A 543 26.79 22.05 8.25
CA ASP A 543 27.07 21.14 7.14
C ASP A 543 26.14 19.92 7.17
N GLY A 544 25.95 19.30 6.01
CA GLY A 544 25.21 18.05 5.87
C GLY A 544 23.68 18.17 6.02
N LEU A 545 23.13 19.39 6.07
CA LEU A 545 21.69 19.61 6.16
C LEU A 545 20.92 19.12 4.92
N ASP A 546 21.56 19.06 3.76
CA ASP A 546 21.00 18.56 2.51
C ASP A 546 21.25 17.07 2.26
N GLN A 547 21.93 16.40 3.20
CA GLN A 547 22.20 14.98 3.12
C GLN A 547 21.04 14.20 3.72
N TYR A 548 20.64 13.13 3.04
CA TYR A 548 19.66 12.17 3.53
C TYR A 548 20.06 10.76 3.12
N GLU A 549 19.63 9.80 3.92
CA GLU A 549 19.72 8.39 3.53
C GLU A 549 18.69 8.11 2.41
N ARG A 550 19.14 7.45 1.35
CA ARG A 550 18.26 6.99 0.27
C ARG A 550 17.35 5.88 0.79
N TYR A 551 16.14 5.81 0.24
CA TYR A 551 15.19 4.79 0.58
C TYR A 551 15.77 3.41 0.26
N SER A 552 15.76 2.55 1.27
CA SER A 552 16.10 1.13 1.15
C SER A 552 15.02 0.31 1.83
N GLU A 553 14.41 -0.59 1.08
CA GLU A 553 13.37 -1.48 1.59
C GLU A 553 13.94 -2.49 2.59
N GLN A 554 15.10 -3.09 2.27
CA GLN A 554 15.86 -3.95 3.18
C GLN A 554 16.69 -3.07 4.14
N HIS A 555 16.74 -3.25 5.46
CA HIS A 555 15.98 -4.11 6.39
C HIS A 555 14.80 -3.37 7.06
N LYS A 556 14.65 -2.07 6.80
CA LYS A 556 13.78 -1.17 7.56
C LYS A 556 12.28 -1.42 7.33
N GLU A 557 11.89 -1.78 6.11
CA GLU A 557 10.47 -1.95 5.74
C GLU A 557 10.07 -3.42 5.57
N ALA A 558 11.02 -4.36 5.64
CA ALA A 558 10.76 -5.78 5.38
C ALA A 558 9.66 -6.35 6.30
N ALA A 559 9.66 -6.00 7.59
CA ALA A 559 8.61 -6.43 8.52
C ALA A 559 7.23 -5.89 8.13
N PHE A 560 7.15 -4.61 7.76
CA PHE A 560 5.92 -3.96 7.33
C PHE A 560 5.37 -4.60 6.05
N PHE A 561 6.20 -4.83 5.03
CA PHE A 561 5.74 -5.47 3.79
C PHE A 561 5.34 -6.93 4.00
N LYS A 562 6.05 -7.70 4.84
CA LYS A 562 5.63 -9.05 5.22
C LYS A 562 4.24 -9.05 5.86
N GLU A 563 3.99 -8.13 6.78
CA GLU A 563 2.68 -7.98 7.43
C GLU A 563 1.58 -7.54 6.44
N LEU A 564 1.88 -6.57 5.57
CA LEU A 564 0.96 -6.09 4.55
C LEU A 564 0.57 -7.22 3.58
N VAL A 565 1.54 -7.99 3.11
CA VAL A 565 1.32 -9.14 2.23
C VAL A 565 0.46 -10.20 2.93
N ARG A 566 0.72 -10.50 4.21
CA ARG A 566 -0.11 -11.42 5.01
C ARG A 566 -1.55 -10.93 5.16
N SER A 567 -1.73 -9.63 5.39
CA SER A 567 -3.05 -8.99 5.49
C SER A 567 -3.81 -9.07 4.17
N ILE A 568 -3.15 -8.78 3.04
CA ILE A 568 -3.73 -8.91 1.70
C ILE A 568 -4.12 -10.37 1.42
N SER A 569 -3.24 -11.34 1.67
CA SER A 569 -3.56 -12.76 1.50
C SER A 569 -4.78 -13.18 2.32
N THR A 570 -4.88 -12.71 3.56
CA THR A 570 -6.03 -12.99 4.43
C THR A 570 -7.31 -12.35 3.89
N ASN A 571 -7.22 -11.11 3.40
CA ASN A 571 -8.34 -10.39 2.81
C ASN A 571 -8.86 -11.08 1.55
N VAL A 572 -7.95 -11.45 0.63
CA VAL A 572 -8.24 -12.21 -0.58
C VAL A 572 -8.96 -13.51 -0.22
N ARG A 573 -8.41 -14.30 0.71
CA ARG A 573 -9.06 -15.56 1.14
C ARG A 573 -10.49 -15.38 1.63
N ARG A 574 -10.77 -14.31 2.41
CA ARG A 574 -12.12 -14.01 2.92
C ARG A 574 -13.07 -13.53 1.83
N ASN A 575 -12.57 -12.75 0.88
CA ASN A 575 -13.39 -12.06 -0.14
C ASN A 575 -13.52 -12.84 -1.46
N LEU A 576 -12.81 -13.96 -1.61
CA LEU A 576 -13.03 -14.92 -2.70
C LEU A 576 -14.44 -15.55 -2.57
N ALA A 577 -15.45 -14.83 -3.07
CA ALA A 577 -16.81 -15.31 -3.18
C ALA A 577 -16.96 -16.14 -4.47
N PHE A 578 -17.15 -17.45 -4.29
CA PHE A 578 -17.42 -18.39 -5.38
C PHE A 578 -18.93 -18.65 -5.57
N HIS A 579 -19.74 -18.30 -4.55
CA HIS A 579 -21.20 -18.44 -4.59
C HIS A 579 -21.90 -17.49 -5.58
N THR A 580 -21.21 -16.43 -6.02
CA THR A 580 -21.80 -15.30 -6.77
C THR A 580 -21.69 -15.40 -8.28
N LEU A 581 -20.95 -16.36 -8.84
CA LEU A 581 -21.10 -16.71 -10.25
C LEU A 581 -22.35 -17.56 -10.36
N SER A 582 -23.51 -16.91 -10.51
CA SER A 582 -24.74 -17.63 -10.74
C SER A 582 -24.53 -18.44 -12.02
N GLN A 583 -24.74 -19.74 -11.94
CA GLN A 583 -24.70 -20.63 -13.08
C GLN A 583 -25.64 -20.11 -14.20
N GLU A 584 -26.65 -19.31 -13.85
CA GLU A 584 -27.52 -18.59 -14.77
C GLU A 584 -26.80 -17.52 -15.61
N VAL A 585 -25.85 -16.75 -15.05
CA VAL A 585 -25.06 -15.76 -15.81
C VAL A 585 -24.16 -16.48 -16.81
N LEU A 586 -23.49 -17.56 -16.37
CA LEU A 586 -22.64 -18.37 -17.22
C LEU A 586 -23.45 -19.05 -18.33
N LEU A 587 -24.59 -19.69 -18.01
CA LEU A 587 -25.48 -20.29 -19.00
C LEU A 587 -26.01 -19.26 -19.99
N LYS A 588 -26.30 -18.03 -19.54
CA LYS A 588 -26.75 -16.94 -20.40
C LYS A 588 -25.63 -16.43 -21.32
N GLU A 589 -24.40 -16.29 -20.81
CA GLU A 589 -23.23 -15.96 -21.63
C GLU A 589 -22.93 -17.04 -22.67
N PHE A 590 -22.94 -18.32 -22.29
CA PHE A 590 -22.71 -19.41 -23.24
C PHE A 590 -23.83 -19.52 -24.28
N SER A 591 -25.08 -19.19 -23.93
CA SER A 591 -26.19 -19.11 -24.89
C SER A 591 -26.06 -17.97 -25.90
N THR A 592 -25.30 -16.91 -25.57
CA THR A 592 -25.05 -15.77 -26.46
C THR A 592 -23.80 -15.93 -27.33
N ILE A 593 -22.93 -16.88 -27.00
CA ILE A 593 -21.69 -17.22 -27.73
C ILE A 593 -21.92 -18.37 -28.73
N SER A 594 -23.14 -18.94 -28.77
CA SER A 594 -23.53 -20.05 -29.65
C SER A 594 -23.92 -19.61 -31.06
#